data_AF-A0A7S3T0Q5-F1
#
_entry.id   AF-A0A7S3T0Q5-F1
#
_cell.length_a   1.000
_cell.length_b   1.000
_cell.length_c   1.000
_cell.angle_alpha   90.00
_cell.angle_beta   90.00
_cell.angle_gamma   90.00
#
_symmetry.space_group_name_H-M   'P 1'
#
loop_
_entity.id
_entity.type
_entity.pdbx_description
1 polymer ?
#
loop_
_entity_poly.entity_id
_entity_poly.type
_entity_poly.pdbx_seq_one_letter_code
_entity_poly.pdbx_strand_id
1 'polypeptide(L)'
;MRGFKDDFDAWKGSLSQEEKKMIQEQAAGEFNKKFRKSDEFKQDLPEEKIAAFSKILGKFFDAESEDYKKELEAKTPEYDGLLKKAGDKVMDFSLKSKVIEVDRDADRRYQFATMKNRQAIAKGEFFPQSSPIVERWAIKNDDAESHAKAEGIVKFMEKAMSDPSCPADAKPYMEHWVKNGIPAVGTPFEITVPMMLVNQLHHMNDYVNKGLAEMDDAAAATYLKDKVPAIGAEVIKFLSTNYASARDEVEADKDTMKAFFRSQKDMKDKTKADVLKELWAELPKHTGKPVPPLDDEMLAELAEEPAVIEGEFKHSWGTADKLYKSEAIDAFGQKYLLGVFESKAEAEKAFADWNSEYEKARSDMKAEMQQWSKQEQARLDKDTTGQERIKKVLDEARR
;
A
#
# COMPACT_ATOMS: atom_id res chain seq x y z
N MET A 1 -26.70 15.93 1.27
CA MET A 1 -25.68 17.00 1.28
C MET A 1 -25.37 17.32 -0.17
N ARG A 2 -25.61 18.56 -0.64
CA ARG A 2 -25.13 19.00 -1.97
C ARG A 2 -23.60 18.96 -1.92
N GLY A 3 -22.98 18.22 -2.84
CA GLY A 3 -21.52 18.07 -2.85
C GLY A 3 -20.85 19.29 -3.46
N PHE A 4 -19.55 19.49 -3.17
CA PHE A 4 -18.70 20.49 -3.85
C PHE A 4 -18.89 20.47 -5.36
N LYS A 5 -19.06 19.28 -5.94
CA LYS A 5 -19.36 19.07 -7.35
C LYS A 5 -20.61 19.82 -7.82
N ASP A 6 -21.71 19.77 -7.08
CA ASP A 6 -22.97 20.40 -7.47
C ASP A 6 -22.86 21.94 -7.38
N ASP A 7 -22.20 22.46 -6.35
CA ASP A 7 -21.98 23.89 -6.16
C ASP A 7 -20.97 24.43 -7.21
N PHE A 8 -19.94 23.65 -7.56
CA PHE A 8 -18.97 23.97 -8.60
C PHE A 8 -19.61 23.94 -10.00
N ASP A 9 -20.43 22.94 -10.31
CA ASP A 9 -21.13 22.83 -11.60
C ASP A 9 -22.15 23.96 -11.77
N ALA A 10 -22.83 24.39 -10.69
CA ALA A 10 -23.70 25.56 -10.70
C ALA A 10 -22.92 26.86 -10.93
N TRP A 11 -21.76 27.03 -10.30
CA TRP A 11 -20.88 28.19 -10.54
C TRP A 11 -20.38 28.22 -11.98
N LYS A 12 -19.91 27.08 -12.50
CA LYS A 12 -19.47 26.92 -13.90
C LYS A 12 -20.60 27.20 -14.89
N GLY A 13 -21.84 26.83 -14.55
CA GLY A 13 -23.05 27.15 -15.30
C GLY A 13 -23.33 28.66 -15.39
N SER A 14 -22.86 29.43 -14.41
CA SER A 14 -23.10 30.87 -14.30
C SER A 14 -22.14 31.74 -15.13
N LEU A 15 -21.08 31.15 -15.70
CA LEU A 15 -20.09 31.84 -16.53
C LEU A 15 -20.56 31.98 -17.98
N SER A 16 -20.28 33.13 -18.61
CA SER A 16 -20.51 33.35 -20.05
C SER A 16 -19.62 32.45 -20.91
N GLN A 17 -19.86 32.42 -22.23
CA GLN A 17 -18.99 31.65 -23.12
C GLN A 17 -17.60 32.26 -23.23
N GLU A 18 -17.50 33.58 -23.20
CA GLU A 18 -16.24 34.32 -23.23
C GLU A 18 -15.44 34.08 -21.94
N GLU A 19 -16.08 34.11 -20.77
CA GLU A 19 -15.45 33.81 -19.48
C GLU A 19 -14.97 32.36 -19.39
N LYS A 20 -15.77 31.40 -19.88
CA LYS A 20 -15.36 29.99 -19.95
C LYS A 20 -14.15 29.80 -20.84
N LYS A 21 -14.13 30.47 -21.99
CA LYS A 21 -13.02 30.41 -22.93
C LYS A 21 -11.76 31.05 -22.33
N MET A 22 -11.89 32.19 -21.68
CA MET A 22 -10.80 32.86 -20.95
C MET A 22 -10.18 31.94 -19.89
N ILE A 23 -10.99 31.31 -19.02
CA ILE A 23 -10.48 30.37 -18.01
C ILE A 23 -9.81 29.16 -18.67
N GLN A 24 -10.35 28.64 -19.76
CA GLN A 24 -9.75 27.52 -20.49
C GLN A 24 -8.40 27.89 -21.13
N GLU A 25 -8.29 29.08 -21.71
CA GLU A 25 -7.06 29.62 -22.28
C GLU A 25 -6.02 29.91 -21.18
N GLN A 26 -6.46 30.43 -20.04
CA GLN A 26 -5.62 30.61 -18.85
C GLN A 26 -5.11 29.29 -18.27
N ALA A 27 -5.97 28.29 -18.13
CA ALA A 27 -5.58 26.96 -17.66
C ALA A 27 -4.65 26.24 -18.65
N ALA A 28 -4.90 26.39 -19.95
CA ALA A 28 -4.03 25.86 -21.00
C ALA A 28 -2.66 26.55 -21.05
N GLY A 29 -2.62 27.84 -20.70
CA GLY A 29 -1.41 28.67 -20.66
C GLY A 29 -0.72 28.76 -19.30
N GLU A 30 -1.24 28.14 -18.24
CA GLU A 30 -0.75 28.25 -16.87
C GLU A 30 0.71 27.78 -16.71
N PHE A 31 1.10 26.78 -17.49
CA PHE A 31 2.47 26.27 -17.50
C PHE A 31 3.39 27.05 -18.45
N ASN A 32 2.85 27.96 -19.27
CA ASN A 32 3.64 28.81 -20.17
C ASN A 32 4.01 30.12 -19.45
N LYS A 33 5.31 30.29 -19.15
CA LYS A 33 5.84 31.44 -18.39
C LYS A 33 5.72 32.78 -19.14
N LYS A 34 5.71 32.77 -20.48
CA LYS A 34 5.46 33.97 -21.29
C LYS A 34 3.98 34.35 -21.27
N PHE A 35 3.09 33.36 -21.31
CA PHE A 35 1.64 33.57 -21.17
C PHE A 35 1.29 34.06 -19.76
N ARG A 36 1.89 33.52 -18.69
CA ARG A 36 1.72 34.05 -17.31
C ARG A 36 2.10 35.52 -17.14
N LYS A 37 2.96 36.05 -18.02
CA LYS A 37 3.37 37.46 -18.05
C LYS A 37 2.49 38.32 -18.96
N SER A 38 1.64 37.71 -19.79
CA SER A 38 0.73 38.41 -20.69
C SER A 38 -0.40 39.10 -19.93
N ASP A 39 -0.99 40.12 -20.55
CA ASP A 39 -2.14 40.81 -19.97
C ASP A 39 -3.42 39.97 -20.06
N GLU A 40 -3.44 38.94 -20.92
CA GLU A 40 -4.53 37.96 -21.04
C GLU A 40 -4.59 37.01 -19.84
N PHE A 41 -3.45 36.63 -19.25
CA PHE A 41 -3.41 35.85 -18.01
C PHE A 41 -3.81 36.68 -16.78
N LYS A 42 -3.65 38.00 -16.84
CA LYS A 42 -4.04 38.92 -15.76
C LYS A 42 -5.50 39.35 -15.81
N GLN A 43 -6.27 38.87 -16.80
CA GLN A 43 -7.70 39.15 -16.86
C GLN A 43 -8.43 38.33 -15.81
N ASP A 44 -9.04 39.03 -14.85
CA ASP A 44 -9.85 38.42 -13.82
C ASP A 44 -11.31 38.27 -14.27
N LEU A 45 -11.97 37.25 -13.70
CA LEU A 45 -13.43 37.17 -13.76
C LEU A 45 -14.06 38.36 -13.00
N PRO A 46 -15.34 38.68 -13.28
CA PRO A 46 -16.06 39.66 -12.47
C PRO A 46 -15.98 39.32 -10.97
N GLU A 47 -15.78 40.33 -10.13
CA GLU A 47 -15.59 40.17 -8.68
C GLU A 47 -16.69 39.33 -8.01
N GLU A 48 -17.93 39.46 -8.48
CA GLU A 48 -19.07 38.68 -7.98
C GLU A 48 -18.89 37.17 -8.21
N LYS A 49 -18.32 36.76 -9.34
CA LYS A 49 -18.04 35.36 -9.69
C LYS A 49 -16.86 34.81 -8.90
N ILE A 50 -15.84 35.63 -8.67
CA ILE A 50 -14.68 35.30 -7.83
C ILE A 50 -15.12 35.13 -6.37
N ALA A 51 -15.96 36.02 -5.86
CA ALA A 51 -16.52 35.92 -4.51
C ALA A 51 -17.41 34.68 -4.35
N ALA A 52 -18.23 34.37 -5.37
CA ALA A 52 -19.05 33.16 -5.38
C ALA A 52 -18.19 31.88 -5.37
N PHE A 53 -17.12 31.82 -6.16
CA PHE A 53 -16.17 30.71 -6.17
C PHE A 53 -15.41 30.58 -4.84
N SER A 54 -14.92 31.70 -4.31
CA SER A 54 -14.21 31.75 -3.02
C SER A 54 -15.09 31.26 -1.87
N LYS A 55 -16.40 31.49 -1.92
CA LYS A 55 -17.37 30.97 -0.95
C LYS A 55 -17.57 29.45 -1.09
N ILE A 56 -17.49 28.90 -2.30
CA ILE A 56 -17.55 27.45 -2.54
C ILE A 56 -16.27 26.77 -2.03
N LEU A 57 -15.10 27.36 -2.32
CA LEU A 57 -13.82 26.89 -1.78
C LEU A 57 -13.77 27.01 -0.26
N GLY A 58 -14.24 28.11 0.33
CA GLY A 58 -14.33 28.28 1.78
C GLY A 58 -15.16 27.17 2.42
N LYS A 59 -16.36 26.89 1.90
CA LYS A 59 -17.17 25.75 2.36
C LYS A 59 -16.49 24.40 2.18
N PHE A 60 -15.74 24.21 1.09
CA PHE A 60 -15.00 22.98 0.85
C PHE A 60 -13.85 22.81 1.85
N PHE A 61 -13.04 23.85 2.07
CA PHE A 61 -11.96 23.83 3.06
C PHE A 61 -12.48 23.76 4.49
N ASP A 62 -13.63 24.36 4.80
CA ASP A 62 -14.27 24.22 6.12
C ASP A 62 -14.78 22.79 6.32
N ALA A 63 -15.39 22.18 5.30
CA ALA A 63 -15.83 20.78 5.35
C ALA A 63 -14.65 19.79 5.39
N GLU A 64 -13.60 20.00 4.58
CA GLU A 64 -12.36 19.22 4.64
C GLU A 64 -11.59 19.48 5.93
N SER A 65 -11.63 20.67 6.52
CA SER A 65 -11.04 20.98 7.82
C SER A 65 -11.80 20.30 8.95
N GLU A 66 -13.13 20.24 8.88
CA GLU A 66 -13.94 19.46 9.80
C GLU A 66 -13.72 17.95 9.63
N ASP A 67 -13.60 17.45 8.40
CA ASP A 67 -13.30 16.04 8.14
C ASP A 67 -11.84 15.69 8.48
N TYR A 68 -10.88 16.62 8.29
CA TYR A 68 -9.50 16.49 8.73
C TYR A 68 -9.39 16.57 10.25
N LYS A 69 -10.17 17.42 10.93
CA LYS A 69 -10.30 17.44 12.39
C LYS A 69 -10.92 16.14 12.91
N LYS A 70 -11.95 15.61 12.23
CA LYS A 70 -12.52 14.28 12.56
C LYS A 70 -11.54 13.15 12.28
N GLU A 71 -10.73 13.22 11.23
CA GLU A 71 -9.66 12.25 10.94
C GLU A 71 -8.49 12.37 11.94
N LEU A 72 -8.17 13.57 12.43
CA LEU A 72 -7.22 13.82 13.52
C LEU A 72 -7.76 13.33 14.87
N GLU A 73 -9.05 13.54 15.14
CA GLU A 73 -9.74 13.02 16.33
C GLU A 73 -9.86 11.49 16.28
N ALA A 74 -10.07 10.92 15.08
CA ALA A 74 -10.08 9.47 14.84
C ALA A 74 -8.68 8.84 14.85
N LYS A 75 -7.64 9.59 14.47
CA LYS A 75 -6.23 9.28 14.77
C LYS A 75 -5.86 9.85 16.13
N THR A 76 -6.61 9.48 17.16
CA THR A 76 -6.29 9.86 18.53
C THR A 76 -4.85 9.40 18.81
N PRO A 77 -3.87 10.31 19.03
CA PRO A 77 -2.60 9.92 19.62
C PRO A 77 -2.91 9.18 20.92
N GLU A 78 -2.12 8.16 21.27
CA GLU A 78 -2.32 7.44 22.52
C GLU A 78 -2.00 8.40 23.70
N TYR A 79 -2.98 9.20 24.12
CA TYR A 79 -2.83 10.17 25.22
C TYR A 79 -2.54 9.46 26.55
N ASP A 80 -2.91 8.18 26.67
CA ASP A 80 -2.49 7.29 27.76
C ASP A 80 -1.00 6.96 27.73
N GLY A 81 -0.31 7.14 26.61
CA GLY A 81 1.15 7.02 26.51
C GLY A 81 1.87 8.13 27.29
N LEU A 82 1.29 9.34 27.34
CA LEU A 82 1.77 10.44 28.18
C LEU A 82 1.50 10.18 29.66
N LEU A 83 0.34 9.60 30.01
CA LEU A 83 0.01 9.21 31.39
C LEU A 83 0.84 8.02 31.89
N LYS A 84 1.16 7.03 31.04
CA LYS A 84 2.11 5.95 31.35
C LYS A 84 3.52 6.48 31.58
N LYS A 85 3.96 7.49 30.80
CA LYS A 85 5.27 8.15 30.96
C LYS A 85 5.31 9.21 32.06
N ALA A 86 4.17 9.72 32.54
CA ALA A 86 4.13 10.67 33.65
C ALA A 86 4.58 10.04 34.98
N GLY A 87 4.59 8.71 35.08
CA GLY A 87 5.20 7.96 36.18
C GLY A 87 6.73 7.79 36.06
N ASP A 88 7.29 8.01 34.87
CA ASP A 88 8.73 7.92 34.62
C ASP A 88 9.39 9.27 34.95
N LYS A 89 10.37 9.27 35.85
CA LYS A 89 11.09 10.48 36.29
C LYS A 89 11.81 11.25 35.17
N VAL A 90 11.86 10.69 33.95
CA VAL A 90 12.46 11.30 32.76
C VAL A 90 11.53 11.04 31.58
N MET A 91 10.95 12.11 31.02
CA MET A 91 10.16 12.03 29.79
C MET A 91 11.10 11.67 28.63
N ASP A 92 11.03 10.40 28.18
CA ASP A 92 11.77 9.93 27.02
C ASP A 92 11.05 10.34 25.73
N PHE A 93 11.64 11.30 25.02
CA PHE A 93 11.18 11.71 23.69
C PHE A 93 12.14 11.23 22.58
N SER A 94 12.86 10.14 22.81
CA SER A 94 13.62 9.51 21.73
C SER A 94 12.67 8.95 20.65
N LEU A 95 13.20 8.82 19.44
CA LEU A 95 12.50 8.14 18.36
C LEU A 95 12.70 6.63 18.50
N LYS A 96 11.69 5.87 18.10
CA LYS A 96 11.78 4.41 17.99
C LYS A 96 11.89 4.03 16.52
N SER A 97 12.85 3.16 16.21
CA SER A 97 12.99 2.59 14.88
C SER A 97 11.95 1.50 14.65
N LYS A 98 11.39 1.47 13.44
CA LYS A 98 10.64 0.31 12.94
C LYS A 98 11.02 0.07 11.49
N VAL A 99 11.60 -1.10 11.23
CA VAL A 99 11.87 -1.56 9.86
C VAL A 99 10.82 -2.59 9.48
N ILE A 100 10.14 -2.36 8.36
CA ILE A 100 9.11 -3.24 7.82
C ILE A 100 9.63 -3.88 6.55
N GLU A 101 9.67 -5.21 6.51
CA GLU A 101 9.91 -5.96 5.29
C GLU A 101 8.64 -5.93 4.42
N VAL A 102 8.81 -5.55 3.16
CA VAL A 102 7.77 -5.50 2.14
C VAL A 102 8.08 -6.59 1.11
N ASP A 103 7.20 -7.58 1.01
CA ASP A 103 7.27 -8.61 -0.03
C ASP A 103 6.69 -8.06 -1.34
N ARG A 104 7.59 -7.53 -2.17
CA ARG A 104 7.22 -6.91 -3.45
C ARG A 104 6.75 -7.93 -4.46
N ASP A 105 7.24 -9.16 -4.36
CA ASP A 105 6.84 -10.23 -5.25
C ASP A 105 5.39 -10.67 -4.94
N ALA A 106 5.01 -10.74 -3.66
CA ALA A 106 3.61 -10.93 -3.25
C ALA A 106 2.71 -9.76 -3.69
N ASP A 107 3.14 -8.51 -3.48
CA ASP A 107 2.37 -7.33 -3.91
C ASP A 107 2.11 -7.31 -5.42
N ARG A 108 3.12 -7.66 -6.23
CA ARG A 108 2.97 -7.75 -7.70
C ARG A 108 1.95 -8.80 -8.09
N ARG A 109 2.04 -10.01 -7.50
CA ARG A 109 1.05 -11.07 -7.72
C ARG A 109 -0.35 -10.59 -7.38
N TYR A 110 -0.50 -9.93 -6.22
CA TYR A 110 -1.78 -9.37 -5.79
C TYR A 110 -2.32 -8.32 -6.77
N GLN A 111 -1.45 -7.42 -7.25
CA GLN A 111 -1.81 -6.41 -8.24
C GLN A 111 -2.32 -7.05 -9.54
N PHE A 112 -1.57 -8.00 -10.12
CA PHE A 112 -1.97 -8.68 -11.36
C PHE A 112 -3.23 -9.52 -11.18
N ALA A 113 -3.35 -10.27 -10.09
CA ALA A 113 -4.56 -11.01 -9.76
C ALA A 113 -5.78 -10.08 -9.65
N THR A 114 -5.64 -8.94 -8.97
CA THR A 114 -6.72 -7.95 -8.84
C THR A 114 -7.09 -7.33 -10.19
N MET A 115 -6.11 -7.01 -11.03
CA MET A 115 -6.35 -6.49 -12.37
C MET A 115 -7.11 -7.48 -13.25
N LYS A 116 -6.67 -8.74 -13.28
CA LYS A 116 -7.36 -9.80 -14.04
C LYS A 116 -8.77 -10.04 -13.52
N ASN A 117 -8.95 -10.08 -12.21
CA ASN A 117 -10.28 -10.23 -11.61
C ASN A 117 -11.20 -9.07 -12.03
N ARG A 118 -10.74 -7.82 -11.98
CA ARG A 118 -11.52 -6.66 -12.45
C ARG A 118 -11.87 -6.76 -13.94
N GLN A 119 -10.94 -7.21 -14.77
CA GLN A 119 -11.18 -7.41 -16.21
C GLN A 119 -12.18 -8.53 -16.49
N ALA A 120 -12.08 -9.65 -15.76
CA ALA A 120 -13.03 -10.76 -15.86
C ALA A 120 -14.44 -10.30 -15.45
N ILE A 121 -14.57 -9.64 -14.29
CA ILE A 121 -15.84 -9.08 -13.81
C ILE A 121 -16.46 -8.14 -14.86
N ALA A 122 -15.66 -7.26 -15.47
CA ALA A 122 -16.14 -6.34 -16.51
C ALA A 122 -16.68 -7.06 -17.77
N LYS A 123 -16.20 -8.28 -18.04
CA LYS A 123 -16.67 -9.15 -19.13
C LYS A 123 -17.80 -10.11 -18.71
N GLY A 124 -18.20 -10.11 -17.43
CA GLY A 124 -19.13 -11.10 -16.88
C GLY A 124 -18.50 -12.49 -16.69
N GLU A 125 -17.17 -12.57 -16.67
CA GLU A 125 -16.39 -13.79 -16.48
C GLU A 125 -15.88 -13.90 -15.03
N PHE A 126 -15.45 -15.09 -14.66
CA PHE A 126 -14.84 -15.36 -13.35
C PHE A 126 -13.34 -15.61 -13.51
N PHE A 127 -12.52 -14.91 -12.71
CA PHE A 127 -11.10 -15.22 -12.59
C PHE A 127 -10.86 -16.09 -11.34
N PRO A 128 -10.24 -17.28 -11.48
CA PRO A 128 -9.95 -18.16 -10.34
C PRO A 128 -9.00 -17.52 -9.31
N GLN A 129 -9.10 -17.96 -8.06
CA GLN A 129 -8.08 -17.65 -7.05
C GLN A 129 -6.72 -18.17 -7.50
N SER A 130 -5.66 -17.39 -7.31
CA SER A 130 -4.32 -17.66 -7.84
C SER A 130 -3.22 -17.59 -6.78
N SER A 131 -3.58 -17.42 -5.50
CA SER A 131 -2.62 -17.30 -4.41
C SER A 131 -1.71 -18.53 -4.28
N PRO A 132 -0.37 -18.37 -4.26
CA PRO A 132 0.56 -19.48 -4.05
C PRO A 132 0.74 -19.84 -2.56
N ILE A 133 -0.04 -19.24 -1.65
CA ILE A 133 0.06 -19.49 -0.21
C ILE A 133 -0.18 -20.98 0.07
N VAL A 134 0.72 -21.54 0.87
CA VAL A 134 0.61 -22.89 1.41
C VAL A 134 0.34 -22.84 2.90
N GLU A 135 -0.44 -23.79 3.38
CA GLU A 135 -0.71 -23.99 4.80
C GLU A 135 -0.10 -25.30 5.28
N ARG A 136 0.30 -25.33 6.55
CA ARG A 136 0.68 -26.56 7.23
C ARG A 136 -0.57 -27.16 7.83
N TRP A 137 -0.87 -28.40 7.43
CA TRP A 137 -2.02 -29.13 7.89
C TRP A 137 -1.57 -30.35 8.68
N ALA A 138 -1.91 -30.36 9.98
CA ALA A 138 -1.64 -31.50 10.83
C ALA A 138 -2.69 -32.59 10.57
N ILE A 139 -2.24 -33.76 10.12
CA ILE A 139 -3.12 -34.92 9.97
C ILE A 139 -3.10 -35.70 11.30
N LYS A 140 -4.29 -35.85 11.87
CA LYS A 140 -4.52 -36.66 13.06
C LYS A 140 -4.17 -38.12 12.75
N ASN A 141 -3.35 -38.73 13.60
CA ASN A 141 -2.81 -40.08 13.43
C ASN A 141 -2.57 -40.74 14.80
N ASP A 142 -3.51 -40.56 15.73
CA ASP A 142 -3.41 -40.99 17.13
C ASP A 142 -4.16 -42.31 17.40
N ASP A 143 -5.03 -42.75 16.50
CA ASP A 143 -5.80 -43.98 16.61
C ASP A 143 -5.85 -44.78 15.29
N ALA A 144 -6.35 -46.01 15.35
CA ALA A 144 -6.40 -46.90 14.18
C ALA A 144 -7.33 -46.38 13.07
N GLU A 145 -8.38 -45.62 13.43
CA GLU A 145 -9.35 -45.10 12.47
C GLU A 145 -8.76 -43.93 11.67
N SER A 146 -8.12 -42.99 12.35
CA SER A 146 -7.40 -41.86 11.76
C SER A 146 -6.20 -42.32 10.94
N HIS A 147 -5.46 -43.33 11.41
CA HIS A 147 -4.39 -43.96 10.64
C HIS A 147 -4.90 -44.58 9.33
N ALA A 148 -5.99 -45.35 9.39
CA ALA A 148 -6.59 -45.95 8.20
C ALA A 148 -7.08 -44.89 7.18
N LYS A 149 -7.62 -43.77 7.65
CA LYS A 149 -7.99 -42.62 6.80
C LYS A 149 -6.74 -42.01 6.14
N ALA A 150 -5.67 -41.82 6.89
CA ALA A 150 -4.40 -41.31 6.38
C ALA A 150 -3.75 -42.27 5.34
N GLU A 151 -3.85 -43.59 5.54
CA GLU A 151 -3.39 -44.58 4.54
C GLU A 151 -4.20 -44.48 3.25
N GLY A 152 -5.51 -44.21 3.37
CA GLY A 152 -6.40 -43.97 2.24
C GLY A 152 -5.94 -42.79 1.39
N ILE A 153 -5.44 -41.72 2.01
CA ILE A 153 -4.89 -40.55 1.31
C ILE A 153 -3.62 -40.92 0.53
N VAL A 154 -2.70 -41.68 1.12
CA VAL A 154 -1.48 -42.12 0.41
C VAL A 154 -1.81 -43.05 -0.76
N LYS A 155 -2.75 -43.98 -0.58
CA LYS A 155 -3.24 -44.85 -1.68
C LYS A 155 -3.90 -44.04 -2.80
N PHE A 156 -4.60 -42.96 -2.46
CA PHE A 156 -5.15 -42.04 -3.45
C PHE A 156 -4.02 -41.32 -4.20
N MET A 157 -3.00 -40.80 -3.50
CA MET A 157 -1.83 -40.16 -4.12
C MET A 157 -1.07 -41.11 -5.06
N GLU A 158 -0.90 -42.38 -4.67
CA GLU A 158 -0.27 -43.41 -5.50
C GLU A 158 -1.04 -43.65 -6.81
N LYS A 159 -2.38 -43.74 -6.72
CA LYS A 159 -3.25 -43.86 -7.89
C LYS A 159 -3.22 -42.62 -8.76
N ALA A 160 -3.28 -41.44 -8.16
CA ALA A 160 -3.24 -40.16 -8.86
C ALA A 160 -1.91 -39.99 -9.63
N MET A 161 -0.76 -40.30 -9.01
CA MET A 161 0.55 -40.23 -9.68
C MET A 161 0.67 -41.14 -10.91
N SER A 162 -0.04 -42.27 -10.88
CA SER A 162 -0.11 -43.26 -11.95
C SER A 162 -1.10 -42.88 -13.07
N ASP A 163 -1.96 -41.89 -12.83
CA ASP A 163 -2.94 -41.44 -13.81
C ASP A 163 -2.30 -40.51 -14.86
N PRO A 164 -2.56 -40.72 -16.17
CA PRO A 164 -2.03 -39.87 -17.23
C PRO A 164 -2.42 -38.39 -17.14
N SER A 165 -3.51 -38.06 -16.44
CA SER A 165 -3.99 -36.70 -16.24
C SER A 165 -3.28 -35.96 -15.09
N CYS A 166 -2.42 -36.63 -14.32
CA CYS A 166 -1.66 -35.99 -13.25
C CYS A 166 -0.57 -35.07 -13.81
N PRO A 167 -0.60 -33.77 -13.48
CA PRO A 167 0.44 -32.82 -13.89
C PRO A 167 1.84 -33.26 -13.43
N ALA A 168 2.86 -33.08 -14.27
CA ALA A 168 4.22 -33.52 -13.99
C ALA A 168 4.84 -32.78 -12.78
N ASP A 169 4.49 -31.51 -12.61
CA ASP A 169 4.88 -30.64 -11.49
C ASP A 169 4.17 -31.01 -10.17
N ALA A 170 3.03 -31.71 -10.22
CA ALA A 170 2.33 -32.19 -9.03
C ALA A 170 2.95 -33.48 -8.45
N LYS A 171 3.65 -34.29 -9.27
CA LYS A 171 4.21 -35.60 -8.86
C LYS A 171 5.23 -35.51 -7.71
N PRO A 172 6.19 -34.56 -7.69
CA PRO A 172 7.16 -34.45 -6.59
C PRO A 172 6.52 -34.25 -5.21
N TYR A 173 5.36 -33.57 -5.15
CA TYR A 173 4.65 -33.34 -3.89
C TYR A 173 3.99 -34.61 -3.33
N MET A 174 3.63 -35.55 -4.19
CA MET A 174 3.03 -36.84 -3.82
C MET A 174 4.09 -37.93 -3.60
N GLU A 175 5.20 -37.89 -4.36
CA GLU A 175 6.29 -38.88 -4.29
C GLU A 175 6.85 -39.08 -2.88
N HIS A 176 7.01 -38.00 -2.11
CA HIS A 176 7.50 -38.10 -0.73
C HIS A 176 6.60 -39.00 0.12
N TRP A 177 5.28 -38.81 0.05
CA TRP A 177 4.32 -39.55 0.87
C TRP A 177 4.08 -40.96 0.33
N VAL A 178 4.07 -41.15 -0.99
CA VAL A 178 3.97 -42.49 -1.60
C VAL A 178 5.20 -43.34 -1.27
N LYS A 179 6.40 -42.75 -1.25
CA LYS A 179 7.65 -43.47 -0.95
C LYS A 179 7.84 -43.77 0.52
N ASN A 180 7.57 -42.79 1.40
CA ASN A 180 7.86 -42.92 2.83
C ASN A 180 6.66 -43.45 3.64
N GLY A 181 5.46 -43.46 3.04
CA GLY A 181 4.23 -43.81 3.73
C GLY A 181 3.84 -42.77 4.80
N ILE A 182 2.85 -43.13 5.60
CA ILE A 182 2.49 -42.35 6.79
C ILE A 182 3.26 -42.84 8.02
N PRO A 183 3.60 -41.94 8.96
CA PRO A 183 4.23 -42.32 10.23
C PRO A 183 3.39 -43.29 11.06
N ALA A 184 4.06 -44.02 11.96
CA ALA A 184 3.42 -44.99 12.84
C ALA A 184 2.28 -44.35 13.66
N VAL A 185 1.23 -45.15 13.93
CA VAL A 185 0.10 -44.77 14.79
C VAL A 185 0.61 -44.16 16.10
N GLY A 186 0.02 -43.05 16.52
CA GLY A 186 0.46 -42.25 17.67
C GLY A 186 1.43 -41.14 17.31
N THR A 187 1.89 -41.04 16.06
CA THR A 187 2.79 -39.98 15.59
C THR A 187 2.05 -39.01 14.68
N PRO A 188 1.71 -37.80 15.16
CA PRO A 188 1.16 -36.75 14.32
C PRO A 188 2.16 -36.34 13.23
N PHE A 189 1.66 -35.95 12.07
CA PHE A 189 2.51 -35.45 10.99
C PHE A 189 1.84 -34.29 10.26
N GLU A 190 2.66 -33.44 9.67
CA GLU A 190 2.21 -32.25 8.96
C GLU A 190 2.45 -32.42 7.46
N ILE A 191 1.47 -32.01 6.67
CA ILE A 191 1.61 -31.84 5.22
C ILE A 191 1.54 -30.36 4.87
N THR A 192 2.38 -29.91 3.95
CA THR A 192 2.29 -28.56 3.38
C THR A 192 1.45 -28.63 2.12
N VAL A 193 0.30 -27.96 2.11
CA VAL A 193 -0.65 -27.98 0.99
C VAL A 193 -1.02 -26.57 0.57
N PRO A 194 -1.28 -26.32 -0.73
CA PRO A 194 -1.83 -25.03 -1.16
C PRO A 194 -3.11 -24.72 -0.42
N MET A 195 -3.24 -23.50 0.11
CA MET A 195 -4.43 -23.03 0.83
C MET A 195 -5.71 -23.21 -0.02
N MET A 196 -5.59 -23.08 -1.34
CA MET A 196 -6.72 -23.30 -2.24
C MET A 196 -7.23 -24.75 -2.22
N LEU A 197 -6.34 -25.74 -2.13
CA LEU A 197 -6.73 -27.14 -1.98
C LEU A 197 -7.47 -27.34 -0.65
N VAL A 198 -6.97 -26.76 0.44
CA VAL A 198 -7.61 -26.81 1.76
C VAL A 198 -9.02 -26.23 1.70
N ASN A 199 -9.18 -25.04 1.12
CA ASN A 199 -10.49 -24.40 0.96
C ASN A 199 -11.46 -25.24 0.12
N GLN A 200 -11.00 -25.86 -0.96
CA GLN A 200 -11.84 -26.75 -1.77
C GLN A 200 -12.23 -28.04 -1.02
N LEU A 201 -11.33 -28.59 -0.21
CA LEU A 201 -11.64 -29.75 0.63
C LEU A 201 -12.66 -29.40 1.72
N HIS A 202 -12.57 -28.20 2.32
CA HIS A 202 -13.61 -27.72 3.24
C HIS A 202 -14.96 -27.55 2.55
N HIS A 203 -15.01 -26.95 1.36
CA HIS A 203 -16.25 -26.83 0.59
C HIS A 203 -16.85 -28.20 0.22
N MET A 204 -16.00 -29.15 -0.17
CA MET A 204 -16.42 -30.53 -0.43
C MET A 204 -17.01 -31.16 0.83
N ASN A 205 -16.31 -31.08 1.97
CA ASN A 205 -16.79 -31.64 3.23
C ASN A 205 -18.13 -31.01 3.65
N ASP A 206 -18.28 -29.70 3.55
CA ASP A 206 -19.54 -29.02 3.85
C ASP A 206 -20.67 -29.46 2.93
N TYR A 207 -20.40 -29.61 1.63
CA TYR A 207 -21.38 -30.08 0.66
C TYR A 207 -21.80 -31.53 0.94
N VAL A 208 -20.83 -32.41 1.20
CA VAL A 208 -21.08 -33.81 1.55
C VAL A 208 -21.86 -33.91 2.86
N ASN A 209 -21.44 -33.21 3.91
CA ASN A 209 -22.12 -33.21 5.21
C ASN A 209 -23.57 -32.70 5.11
N LYS A 210 -23.83 -31.66 4.29
CA LYS A 210 -25.20 -31.20 4.00
C LYS A 210 -26.01 -32.25 3.26
N GLY A 211 -25.42 -32.95 2.30
CA GLY A 211 -26.08 -34.05 1.59
C GLY A 211 -26.46 -35.19 2.54
N LEU A 212 -25.63 -35.49 3.53
CA LEU A 212 -25.83 -36.58 4.48
C LEU A 212 -26.81 -36.25 5.62
N ALA A 213 -27.09 -34.97 5.89
CA ALA A 213 -27.78 -34.52 7.11
C ALA A 213 -29.19 -35.11 7.33
N GLU A 214 -29.85 -35.56 6.26
CA GLU A 214 -31.21 -36.12 6.31
C GLU A 214 -31.31 -37.53 5.70
N MET A 215 -30.18 -38.21 5.47
CA MET A 215 -30.14 -39.55 4.88
C MET A 215 -30.10 -40.65 5.94
N ASP A 216 -30.75 -41.78 5.69
CA ASP A 216 -30.53 -43.01 6.47
C ASP A 216 -29.18 -43.66 6.12
N ASP A 217 -28.72 -44.61 6.93
CA ASP A 217 -27.40 -45.23 6.77
C ASP A 217 -27.19 -45.91 5.39
N ALA A 218 -28.24 -46.47 4.79
CA ALA A 218 -28.15 -47.14 3.49
C ALA A 218 -28.09 -46.15 2.33
N ALA A 219 -28.87 -45.07 2.41
CA ALA A 219 -28.83 -43.95 1.48
C ALA A 219 -27.50 -43.18 1.60
N ALA A 220 -27.01 -42.97 2.83
CA ALA A 220 -25.72 -42.35 3.10
C ALA A 220 -24.56 -43.17 2.52
N ALA A 221 -24.55 -44.50 2.71
CA ALA A 221 -23.53 -45.37 2.13
C ALA A 221 -23.52 -45.32 0.59
N THR A 222 -24.70 -45.25 -0.03
CA THR A 222 -24.84 -45.11 -1.49
C THR A 222 -24.38 -43.73 -1.97
N TYR A 223 -24.78 -42.66 -1.27
CA TYR A 223 -24.37 -41.29 -1.56
C TYR A 223 -22.85 -41.11 -1.44
N LEU A 224 -22.23 -41.64 -0.37
CA LEU A 224 -20.78 -41.62 -0.19
C LEU A 224 -20.05 -42.37 -1.30
N LYS A 225 -20.60 -43.51 -1.75
CA LYS A 225 -20.00 -44.31 -2.82
C LYS A 225 -20.10 -43.63 -4.19
N ASP A 226 -21.23 -43.00 -4.49
CA ASP A 226 -21.55 -42.55 -5.86
C ASP A 226 -21.30 -41.05 -6.08
N LYS A 227 -21.50 -40.20 -5.06
CA LYS A 227 -21.40 -38.73 -5.18
C LYS A 227 -20.05 -38.17 -4.75
N VAL A 228 -19.45 -38.70 -3.68
CA VAL A 228 -18.15 -38.19 -3.18
C VAL A 228 -17.04 -38.31 -4.22
N PRO A 229 -16.88 -39.43 -4.97
CA PRO A 229 -15.85 -39.51 -6.00
C PRO A 229 -16.04 -38.48 -7.13
N ALA A 230 -17.29 -38.20 -7.50
CA ALA A 230 -17.59 -37.20 -8.54
C ALA A 230 -17.25 -35.79 -8.07
N ILE A 231 -17.62 -35.42 -6.84
CA ILE A 231 -17.26 -34.13 -6.23
C ILE A 231 -15.74 -34.00 -6.09
N GLY A 232 -15.06 -35.07 -5.64
CA GLY A 232 -13.60 -35.11 -5.55
C GLY A 232 -12.92 -34.91 -6.91
N ALA A 233 -13.44 -35.54 -7.96
CA ALA A 233 -12.93 -35.36 -9.33
C ALA A 233 -13.13 -33.91 -9.83
N GLU A 234 -14.26 -33.27 -9.52
CA GLU A 234 -14.49 -31.85 -9.84
C GLU A 234 -13.54 -30.92 -9.09
N VAL A 235 -13.25 -31.18 -7.81
CA VAL A 235 -12.26 -30.42 -7.04
C VAL A 235 -10.86 -30.55 -7.65
N ILE A 236 -10.43 -31.77 -7.98
CA ILE A 236 -9.13 -32.02 -8.61
C ILE A 236 -9.05 -31.30 -9.95
N LYS A 237 -10.09 -31.41 -10.78
CA LYS A 237 -10.18 -30.70 -12.06
C LYS A 237 -10.10 -29.19 -11.87
N PHE A 238 -10.84 -28.64 -10.90
CA PHE A 238 -10.77 -27.21 -10.61
C PHE A 238 -9.35 -26.78 -10.23
N LEU A 239 -8.68 -27.54 -9.38
CA LEU A 239 -7.33 -27.23 -8.93
C LEU A 239 -6.30 -27.35 -10.06
N SER A 240 -6.38 -28.40 -10.88
CA SER A 240 -5.42 -28.64 -11.96
C SER A 240 -5.62 -27.70 -13.14
N THR A 241 -6.85 -27.33 -13.49
CA THR A 241 -7.09 -26.50 -14.68
C THR A 241 -7.31 -25.03 -14.38
N ASN A 242 -7.96 -24.68 -13.26
CA ASN A 242 -8.31 -23.29 -12.97
C ASN A 242 -7.28 -22.64 -12.04
N TYR A 243 -6.99 -23.26 -10.88
CA TYR A 243 -6.06 -22.69 -9.91
C TYR A 243 -4.62 -22.64 -10.46
N ALA A 244 -4.09 -23.77 -10.95
CA ALA A 244 -2.72 -23.84 -11.45
C ALA A 244 -2.51 -22.85 -12.62
N SER A 245 -3.41 -22.84 -13.60
CA SER A 245 -3.34 -21.91 -14.73
C SER A 245 -3.40 -20.45 -14.29
N ALA A 246 -4.33 -20.08 -13.40
CA ALA A 246 -4.44 -18.71 -12.91
C ALA A 246 -3.22 -18.27 -12.09
N ARG A 247 -2.65 -19.17 -11.29
CA ARG A 247 -1.39 -18.95 -10.56
C ARG A 247 -0.24 -18.71 -11.51
N ASP A 248 -0.05 -19.60 -12.48
CA ASP A 248 1.07 -19.55 -13.42
C ASP A 248 0.97 -18.33 -14.35
N GLU A 249 -0.24 -17.94 -14.75
CA GLU A 249 -0.48 -16.72 -15.52
C GLU A 249 -0.11 -15.46 -14.72
N VAL A 250 -0.49 -15.39 -13.43
CA VAL A 250 -0.10 -14.27 -12.55
C VAL A 250 1.40 -14.25 -12.29
N GLU A 251 2.04 -15.41 -12.17
CA GLU A 251 3.48 -15.53 -12.02
C GLU A 251 4.21 -15.03 -13.27
N ALA A 252 3.73 -15.43 -14.45
CA ALA A 252 4.28 -15.00 -15.73
C ALA A 252 4.15 -13.48 -15.93
N ASP A 253 3.03 -12.87 -15.55
CA ASP A 253 2.85 -11.41 -15.62
C ASP A 253 3.82 -10.68 -14.68
N LYS A 254 3.96 -11.18 -13.44
CA LYS A 254 4.91 -10.67 -12.45
C LYS A 254 6.35 -10.72 -13.00
N ASP A 255 6.75 -11.84 -13.59
CA ASP A 255 8.09 -12.01 -14.16
C ASP A 255 8.29 -11.18 -15.43
N THR A 256 7.27 -11.05 -16.28
CA THR A 256 7.28 -10.17 -17.46
C THR A 256 7.49 -8.72 -17.06
N MET A 257 6.82 -8.25 -16.01
CA MET A 257 7.00 -6.90 -15.49
C MET A 257 8.44 -6.68 -15.00
N LYS A 258 9.00 -7.64 -14.24
CA LYS A 258 10.39 -7.57 -13.78
C LYS A 258 11.37 -7.58 -14.96
N ALA A 259 11.11 -8.40 -15.98
CA ALA A 259 11.90 -8.43 -17.20
C ALA A 259 11.84 -7.09 -17.94
N PHE A 260 10.67 -6.46 -18.02
CA PHE A 260 10.51 -5.12 -18.58
C PHE A 260 11.39 -4.10 -17.85
N PHE A 261 11.30 -4.03 -16.51
CA PHE A 261 12.15 -3.11 -15.73
C PHE A 261 13.65 -3.41 -15.87
N ARG A 262 14.05 -4.69 -15.95
CA ARG A 262 15.45 -5.09 -16.19
C ARG A 262 15.93 -4.74 -17.61
N SER A 263 15.02 -4.71 -18.57
CA SER A 263 15.33 -4.41 -19.98
C SER A 263 15.58 -2.92 -20.24
N GLN A 264 15.23 -2.04 -19.29
CA GLN A 264 15.45 -0.61 -19.40
C GLN A 264 16.96 -0.35 -19.55
N LYS A 265 17.32 0.27 -20.68
CA LYS A 265 18.71 0.61 -21.00
C LYS A 265 19.08 1.92 -20.33
N ASP A 266 20.32 2.00 -19.88
CA ASP A 266 20.86 3.26 -19.38
C ASP A 266 20.90 4.27 -20.54
N MET A 267 20.25 5.41 -20.36
CA MET A 267 20.23 6.51 -21.32
C MET A 267 21.45 7.40 -21.12
N LYS A 268 22.63 6.78 -21.24
CA LYS A 268 23.90 7.48 -21.11
C LYS A 268 23.98 8.60 -22.13
N ASP A 269 24.47 9.76 -21.70
CA ASP A 269 24.66 10.96 -22.53
C ASP A 269 23.38 11.68 -22.99
N LYS A 270 22.19 11.27 -22.50
CA LYS A 270 20.94 12.03 -22.69
C LYS A 270 20.66 12.96 -21.52
N THR A 271 19.96 14.05 -21.80
CA THR A 271 19.40 14.98 -20.81
C THR A 271 17.92 14.71 -20.57
N LYS A 272 17.34 15.22 -19.47
CA LYS A 272 15.89 15.12 -19.25
C LYS A 272 15.09 15.78 -20.37
N ALA A 273 15.64 16.84 -20.97
CA ALA A 273 15.06 17.48 -22.15
C ALA A 273 14.97 16.54 -23.37
N ASP A 274 15.99 15.70 -23.60
CA ASP A 274 15.99 14.74 -24.70
C ASP A 274 14.92 13.66 -24.50
N VAL A 275 14.80 13.14 -23.27
CA VAL A 275 13.77 12.17 -22.92
C VAL A 275 12.36 12.77 -23.07
N LEU A 276 12.17 14.00 -22.62
CA LEU A 276 10.88 14.69 -22.75
C LEU A 276 10.50 14.87 -24.21
N LYS A 277 11.44 15.29 -25.08
CA LYS A 277 11.20 15.43 -26.53
C LYS A 277 10.77 14.10 -27.16
N GLU A 278 11.42 13.00 -26.80
CA GLU A 278 11.08 11.65 -27.29
C GLU A 278 9.68 11.22 -26.85
N LEU A 279 9.34 11.39 -25.57
CA LEU A 279 8.00 11.11 -25.05
C LEU A 279 6.92 11.96 -25.73
N TRP A 280 7.22 13.24 -25.95
CA TRP A 280 6.29 14.19 -26.56
C TRP A 280 6.04 13.90 -28.04
N ALA A 281 7.05 13.40 -28.77
CA ALA A 281 6.90 12.95 -30.15
C ALA A 281 6.07 11.66 -30.27
N GLU A 282 6.08 10.81 -29.24
CA GLU A 282 5.34 9.54 -29.24
C GLU A 282 3.88 9.70 -28.81
N LEU A 283 3.59 10.67 -27.93
CA LEU A 283 2.24 10.93 -27.42
C LEU A 283 1.15 11.05 -28.51
N PRO A 284 1.34 11.79 -29.61
CA PRO A 284 0.31 11.91 -30.65
C PRO A 284 0.02 10.57 -31.36
N LYS A 285 0.99 9.65 -31.42
CA LYS A 285 0.80 8.32 -32.04
C LYS A 285 -0.15 7.43 -31.23
N HIS A 286 -0.19 7.61 -29.90
CA HIS A 286 -1.04 6.82 -29.00
C HIS A 286 -2.36 7.49 -28.65
N THR A 287 -2.40 8.83 -28.64
CA THR A 287 -3.58 9.60 -28.23
C THR A 287 -4.44 10.06 -29.39
N GLY A 288 -3.91 10.03 -30.63
CA GLY A 288 -4.61 10.52 -31.83
C GLY A 288 -4.88 12.03 -31.81
N LYS A 289 -4.30 12.77 -30.86
CA LYS A 289 -4.49 14.21 -30.68
C LYS A 289 -3.15 14.93 -30.86
N PRO A 290 -3.14 16.10 -31.52
CA PRO A 290 -1.95 16.93 -31.58
C PRO A 290 -1.61 17.44 -30.17
N VAL A 291 -0.33 17.38 -29.82
CA VAL A 291 0.21 17.93 -28.57
C VAL A 291 0.77 19.33 -28.83
N PRO A 292 0.62 20.27 -27.87
CA PRO A 292 1.18 21.62 -28.00
C PRO A 292 2.71 21.59 -28.02
N PRO A 293 3.40 22.60 -28.56
CA PRO A 293 4.86 22.65 -28.55
C PRO A 293 5.40 22.70 -27.10
N LEU A 294 6.56 22.07 -26.90
CA LEU A 294 7.31 22.13 -25.64
C LEU A 294 7.86 23.55 -25.43
N ASP A 295 7.88 24.01 -24.17
CA ASP A 295 8.44 25.32 -23.81
C ASP A 295 9.96 25.32 -23.88
N ASP A 296 10.53 26.28 -24.61
CA ASP A 296 11.97 26.39 -24.83
C ASP A 296 12.75 26.71 -23.54
N GLU A 297 12.16 27.47 -22.61
CA GLU A 297 12.80 27.77 -21.32
C GLU A 297 12.85 26.51 -20.43
N MET A 298 11.74 25.77 -20.32
CA MET A 298 11.71 24.49 -19.60
C MET A 298 12.66 23.46 -20.22
N LEU A 299 12.73 23.40 -21.55
CA LEU A 299 13.68 22.51 -22.24
C LEU A 299 15.12 22.90 -21.98
N ALA A 300 15.43 24.20 -21.81
CA ALA A 300 16.77 24.65 -21.45
C ALA A 300 17.13 24.23 -20.02
N GLU A 301 16.23 24.39 -19.05
CA GLU A 301 16.44 23.94 -17.66
C GLU A 301 16.65 22.40 -17.61
N LEU A 302 15.80 21.63 -18.28
CA LEU A 302 15.91 20.16 -18.32
C LEU A 302 17.10 19.64 -19.13
N ALA A 303 17.73 20.49 -19.96
CA ALA A 303 18.94 20.12 -20.69
C ALA A 303 20.20 20.20 -19.82
N GLU A 304 20.16 20.93 -18.71
CA GLU A 304 21.25 20.96 -17.72
C GLU A 304 21.27 19.70 -16.86
N GLU A 305 20.14 19.00 -16.77
CA GLU A 305 19.99 17.80 -15.97
C GLU A 305 20.21 16.53 -16.81
N PRO A 306 21.16 15.66 -16.44
CA PRO A 306 21.32 14.38 -17.12
C PRO A 306 20.06 13.51 -16.90
N ALA A 307 19.70 12.74 -17.93
CA ALA A 307 18.58 11.81 -17.90
C ALA A 307 18.81 10.65 -16.92
N VAL A 308 20.08 10.31 -16.69
CA VAL A 308 20.51 9.29 -15.73
C VAL A 308 21.50 9.93 -14.77
N ILE A 309 21.17 9.96 -13.49
CA ILE A 309 22.11 10.35 -12.44
C ILE A 309 22.93 9.12 -12.06
N GLU A 310 24.25 9.21 -12.14
CA GLU A 310 25.13 8.10 -11.78
C GLU A 310 24.95 7.77 -10.28
N GLY A 311 24.48 6.56 -10.00
CA GLY A 311 24.11 6.13 -8.64
C GLY A 311 22.60 6.22 -8.32
N GLU A 312 21.77 6.84 -9.17
CA GLU A 312 20.32 6.63 -9.09
C GLU A 312 19.98 5.19 -9.53
N PHE A 313 19.34 4.45 -8.63
CA PHE A 313 19.01 3.06 -8.82
C PHE A 313 18.06 2.85 -10.01
N LYS A 314 18.34 1.84 -10.84
CA LYS A 314 17.32 1.21 -11.70
C LYS A 314 16.12 0.89 -10.82
N HIS A 315 14.92 1.40 -11.14
CA HIS A 315 13.71 1.30 -10.32
C HIS A 315 13.66 0.02 -9.46
N SER A 316 14.13 0.13 -8.21
CA SER A 316 14.25 -1.00 -7.27
C SER A 316 12.88 -1.61 -7.03
N TRP A 317 11.86 -0.76 -6.96
CA TRP A 317 10.44 -1.12 -6.96
C TRP A 317 9.99 -2.04 -8.11
N GLY A 318 10.58 -1.89 -9.29
CA GLY A 318 10.25 -2.66 -10.49
C GLY A 318 10.84 -4.05 -10.50
N THR A 319 11.94 -4.29 -9.78
CA THR A 319 12.72 -5.54 -9.90
C THR A 319 12.99 -6.27 -8.59
N ALA A 320 13.02 -5.57 -7.46
CA ALA A 320 13.37 -6.15 -6.15
C ALA A 320 12.30 -7.11 -5.65
N ASP A 321 12.72 -8.25 -5.09
CA ASP A 321 11.80 -9.23 -4.49
C ASP A 321 11.27 -8.74 -3.14
N LYS A 322 12.14 -8.05 -2.40
CA LYS A 322 11.87 -7.48 -1.08
C LYS A 322 12.38 -6.06 -1.01
N LEU A 323 11.69 -5.23 -0.25
CA LEU A 323 12.14 -3.90 0.14
C LEU A 323 11.96 -3.71 1.64
N TYR A 324 12.68 -2.77 2.21
CA TYR A 324 12.66 -2.47 3.64
C TYR A 324 12.24 -1.02 3.83
N LYS A 325 11.07 -0.83 4.42
CA LYS A 325 10.56 0.48 4.78
C LYS A 325 11.11 0.86 6.15
N SER A 326 11.83 1.98 6.22
CA SER A 326 12.30 2.55 7.49
C SER A 326 11.29 3.56 8.00
N GLU A 327 10.73 3.30 9.17
CA GLU A 327 9.84 4.21 9.88
C GLU A 327 10.49 4.67 11.18
N ALA A 328 10.34 5.95 11.50
CA ALA A 328 10.59 6.45 12.83
C ALA A 328 9.28 6.77 13.54
N ILE A 329 9.21 6.41 14.81
CA ILE A 329 8.03 6.60 15.65
C ILE A 329 8.41 7.55 16.78
N ASP A 330 7.71 8.67 16.89
CA ASP A 330 7.96 9.62 17.96
C ASP A 330 7.38 9.19 19.32
N ALA A 331 7.61 10.02 20.33
CA ALA A 331 7.18 9.78 21.69
C ALA A 331 5.65 9.73 21.86
N PHE A 332 4.91 10.25 20.88
CA PHE A 332 3.45 10.35 20.83
C PHE A 332 2.82 9.28 19.93
N GLY A 333 3.64 8.43 19.30
CA GLY A 333 3.20 7.35 18.42
C GLY A 333 3.02 7.76 16.95
N GLN A 334 3.37 9.00 16.58
CA GLN A 334 3.34 9.45 15.18
C GLN A 334 4.44 8.74 14.38
N LYS A 335 4.07 8.24 13.20
CA LYS A 335 4.97 7.50 12.31
C LYS A 335 5.44 8.37 11.16
N TYR A 336 6.74 8.38 10.91
CA TYR A 336 7.41 9.09 9.83
C TYR A 336 8.10 8.08 8.92
N LEU A 337 7.79 8.11 7.63
CA LEU A 337 8.49 7.30 6.63
C LEU A 337 9.82 7.98 6.30
N LEU A 338 10.93 7.33 6.62
CA LEU A 338 12.27 7.83 6.30
C LEU A 338 12.72 7.44 4.89
N GLY A 339 12.30 6.26 4.42
CA GLY A 339 12.57 5.79 3.07
C GLY A 339 12.24 4.32 2.88
N VAL A 340 12.40 3.85 1.64
CA VAL A 340 12.27 2.45 1.25
C VAL A 340 13.56 2.01 0.57
N PHE A 341 14.16 0.94 1.07
CA PHE A 341 15.51 0.51 0.76
C PHE A 341 15.54 -0.93 0.27
N GLU A 342 16.61 -1.31 -0.44
CA GLU A 342 16.79 -2.69 -0.91
C GLU A 342 17.31 -3.61 0.19
N SER A 343 18.02 -3.05 1.18
CA SER A 343 18.53 -3.80 2.31
C SER A 343 18.01 -3.31 3.67
N LYS A 344 17.92 -4.24 4.61
CA LYS A 344 17.60 -3.94 6.00
C LYS A 344 18.63 -3.00 6.63
N ALA A 345 19.92 -3.18 6.29
CA ALA A 345 21.01 -2.38 6.82
C ALA A 345 20.91 -0.90 6.39
N GLU A 346 20.54 -0.63 5.14
CA GLU A 346 20.30 0.75 4.67
C GLU A 346 19.10 1.38 5.37
N ALA A 347 18.02 0.61 5.58
CA ALA A 347 16.85 1.07 6.32
C ALA A 347 17.18 1.43 7.78
N GLU A 348 18.00 0.61 8.44
CA GLU A 348 18.50 0.86 9.80
C GLU A 348 19.44 2.06 9.86
N LYS A 349 20.34 2.19 8.87
CA LYS A 349 21.24 3.34 8.75
C LYS A 349 20.47 4.64 8.55
N ALA A 350 19.46 4.65 7.68
CA ALA A 350 18.62 5.83 7.46
C ALA A 350 17.93 6.30 8.75
N PHE A 351 17.49 5.37 9.60
CA PHE A 351 16.98 5.71 10.92
C PHE A 351 18.07 6.27 11.82
N ALA A 352 19.26 5.65 11.87
CA ALA A 352 20.36 6.12 12.70
C ALA A 352 20.82 7.53 12.33
N ASP A 353 20.96 7.81 11.03
CA ASP A 353 21.36 9.11 10.49
C ASP A 353 20.30 10.17 10.84
N TRP A 354 19.01 9.87 10.60
CA TRP A 354 17.92 10.80 10.94
C TRP A 354 17.75 11.02 12.45
N ASN A 355 17.89 9.97 13.27
CA ASN A 355 17.82 10.09 14.72
C ASN A 355 18.97 10.94 15.28
N SER A 356 20.18 10.83 14.70
CA SER A 356 21.32 11.68 15.05
C SER A 356 21.03 13.16 14.77
N GLU A 357 20.45 13.48 13.61
CA GLU A 357 20.01 14.84 13.28
C GLU A 357 18.92 15.34 14.23
N TYR A 358 17.94 14.49 14.54
CA TYR A 358 16.86 14.81 15.46
C TYR A 358 17.37 15.10 16.88
N GLU A 359 18.28 14.27 17.40
CA GLU A 359 18.91 14.46 18.72
C GLU A 359 19.72 15.76 18.76
N LYS A 360 20.46 16.06 17.69
CA LYS A 360 21.22 17.31 17.58
C LYS A 360 20.30 18.54 17.57
N ALA A 361 19.29 18.56 16.71
CA ALA A 361 18.32 19.65 16.64
C ALA A 361 17.59 19.87 17.98
N ARG A 362 17.29 18.78 18.69
CA ARG A 362 16.67 18.83 20.01
C ARG A 362 17.60 19.37 21.09
N SER A 363 18.88 19.00 21.05
CA SER A 363 19.90 19.56 21.95
C SER A 363 20.03 21.06 21.77
N ASP A 364 20.08 21.53 20.51
CA ASP A 364 20.19 22.94 20.17
C ASP A 364 18.95 23.73 20.64
N MET A 365 17.74 23.23 20.37
CA MET A 365 16.49 23.85 20.83
C MET A 365 16.39 23.90 22.36
N LYS A 366 16.86 22.87 23.08
CA LYS A 366 16.88 22.85 24.55
C LYS A 366 17.87 23.89 25.09
N ALA A 367 19.04 24.04 24.46
CA ALA A 367 20.03 25.04 24.83
C ALA A 367 19.49 26.46 24.60
N GLU A 368 18.84 26.72 23.46
CA GLU A 368 18.20 28.00 23.15
C GLU A 368 17.07 28.35 24.13
N MET A 369 16.18 27.40 24.45
CA MET A 369 15.10 27.61 25.43
C MET A 369 15.64 27.90 26.84
N GLN A 370 16.71 27.21 27.26
CA GLN A 370 17.34 27.48 28.55
C GLN A 370 18.02 28.85 28.59
N GLN A 371 18.61 29.29 27.47
CA GLN A 371 19.24 30.59 27.34
C GLN A 371 18.21 31.72 27.32
N TRP A 372 17.10 31.53 26.61
CA TRP A 372 15.95 32.44 26.60
C TRP A 372 15.31 32.55 27.99
N SER A 373 15.08 31.43 28.68
CA SER A 373 14.56 31.40 30.06
C SER A 373 15.47 32.16 31.03
N LYS A 374 16.80 32.00 30.91
CA LYS A 374 17.76 32.78 31.72
C LYS A 374 17.74 34.28 31.40
N GLN A 375 17.60 34.66 30.13
CA GLN A 375 17.49 36.06 29.72
C GLN A 375 16.18 36.70 30.20
N GLU A 376 15.07 35.97 30.12
CA GLU A 376 13.77 36.45 30.58
C GLU A 376 13.70 36.55 32.10
N GLN A 377 14.27 35.59 32.83
CA GLN A 377 14.43 35.67 34.28
C GLN A 377 15.30 36.87 34.67
N ALA A 378 16.42 37.10 33.98
CA ALA A 378 17.27 38.26 34.21
C ALA A 378 16.59 39.60 33.85
N ARG A 379 15.64 39.60 32.90
CA ARG A 379 14.80 40.76 32.56
C ARG A 379 13.80 41.06 33.69
N LEU A 380 13.13 40.02 34.21
CA LEU A 380 12.19 40.12 35.33
C LEU A 380 12.89 40.54 36.64
N ASP A 381 14.10 40.05 36.88
CA ASP A 381 14.90 40.43 38.06
C ASP A 381 15.43 41.88 37.98
N LYS A 382 15.57 42.44 36.77
CA LYS A 382 15.95 43.86 36.57
C LYS A 382 14.78 44.84 36.59
N ASP A 383 13.54 44.37 36.51
CA ASP A 383 12.34 45.20 36.62
C ASP A 383 11.92 45.40 38.08
N THR A 384 12.73 46.16 38.82
CA THR A 384 12.46 46.54 40.22
C THR A 384 11.15 47.31 40.37
N THR A 385 10.75 48.07 39.35
CA THR A 385 9.48 48.81 39.28
C THR A 385 8.24 47.92 39.22
N GLY A 386 8.30 46.80 38.49
CA GLY A 386 7.23 45.80 38.42
C GLY A 386 7.06 45.05 39.74
N GLN A 387 8.17 44.67 40.39
CA GLN A 387 8.15 44.03 41.70
C GLN A 387 7.59 44.96 42.80
N GLU A 388 7.95 46.25 42.79
CA GLU A 388 7.41 47.23 43.75
C GLU A 388 5.91 47.50 43.56
N ARG A 389 5.40 47.50 42.32
CA ARG A 389 3.95 47.64 42.06
C ARG A 389 3.15 46.45 42.57
N ILE A 390 3.62 45.23 42.35
CA ILE A 390 2.95 44.01 42.84
C ILE A 390 2.99 43.95 44.36
N LYS A 391 4.11 44.34 44.97
CA LYS A 391 4.26 44.42 46.43
C LYS A 391 3.31 45.45 47.04
N LYS A 392 3.16 46.61 46.40
CA LYS A 392 2.20 47.65 46.82
C LYS A 392 0.74 47.19 46.73
N VAL A 393 0.38 46.48 45.67
CA VAL A 393 -0.97 45.90 45.50
C VAL A 393 -1.25 44.80 46.54
N LEU A 394 -0.26 43.97 46.88
CA LEU A 394 -0.38 42.93 47.91
C LEU A 394 -0.43 43.52 49.34
N ASP A 395 0.28 44.61 49.60
CA ASP A 395 0.23 45.32 50.88
C ASP A 395 -1.08 46.11 51.05
N GLU A 396 -1.63 46.67 49.97
CA GLU A 396 -2.97 47.28 49.97
C GLU A 396 -4.09 46.26 50.15
N ALA A 397 -3.91 45.01 49.66
CA ALA A 397 -4.86 43.91 49.88
C ALA A 397 -4.76 43.26 51.28
N ARG A 398 -3.72 43.60 52.07
CA ARG A 398 -3.51 43.12 53.45
C ARG A 398 -3.92 44.11 54.54
N ARG A 399 -4.29 45.34 54.18
CA ARG A 399 -5.00 46.29 55.06
C ARG A 399 -6.50 46.15 54.85
#